data_AF-A0A2X2TZ62-F1
#
_entry.id   AF-A0A2X2TZ62-F1
#
_cell.length_a   1.000
_cell.length_b   1.000
_cell.length_c   1.000
_cell.angle_alpha   90.00
_cell.angle_beta   90.00
_cell.angle_gamma   90.00
#
_symmetry.space_group_name_H-M   'P 1'
#
loop_
_entity.id
_entity.type
_entity.pdbx_description
1 polymer ?
#
loop_
_entity_poly.entity_id
_entity_poly.type
_entity_poly.pdbx_seq_one_letter_code
_entity_poly.pdbx_strand_id
1 'polypeptide(L)' 'MKELWTCMIQIFSDNGKYIKRIKKSQRLEEYEAAAAAVFRDLDIMEGAGFRTY' A
#
# COMPACT_ATOMS: atom_id res chain seq x y z
N MET A 1 -7.44 -6.07 8.77
CA MET A 1 -6.25 -5.37 8.23
C MET A 1 -6.08 -5.50 6.73
N LYS A 2 -6.10 -6.71 6.13
CA LYS A 2 -5.89 -6.90 4.68
C LYS A 2 -6.97 -6.25 3.78
N GLU A 3 -8.22 -6.16 4.26
CA GLU A 3 -9.29 -5.43 3.56
C GLU A 3 -9.09 -3.91 3.58
N LEU A 4 -8.66 -3.35 4.70
CA LEU A 4 -8.30 -1.92 4.83
C LEU A 4 -7.20 -1.53 3.83
N TRP A 5 -6.21 -2.42 3.62
CA TRP A 5 -5.20 -2.23 2.59
C TRP A 5 -5.76 -2.17 1.18
N THR A 6 -6.85 -2.90 0.88
CA THR A 6 -7.47 -2.83 -0.45
C THR A 6 -8.08 -1.44 -0.71
N CYS A 7 -8.44 -0.71 0.34
CA CYS A 7 -8.86 0.68 0.26
C CYS A 7 -7.66 1.64 0.17
N MET A 8 -6.69 1.52 1.09
CA MET A 8 -5.49 2.39 1.13
C MET A 8 -4.64 2.28 -0.15
N ILE A 9 -4.53 1.09 -0.73
CA ILE A 9 -3.66 0.87 -1.89
C ILE A 9 -4.17 1.64 -3.13
N GLN A 10 -5.46 2.00 -3.19
CA GLN A 10 -6.04 2.78 -4.29
C GLN A 10 -5.49 4.20 -4.40
N ILE A 11 -4.84 4.71 -3.34
CA ILE A 11 -4.15 6.01 -3.33
C ILE A 11 -2.87 5.97 -4.18
N PHE A 12 -2.32 4.78 -4.40
CA PHE A 12 -1.09 4.55 -5.15
C PHE A 12 -1.38 4.09 -6.58
N SER A 13 -0.61 4.59 -7.54
CA SER A 13 -0.60 4.08 -8.92
C SER A 13 0.05 2.70 -8.98
N ASP A 14 -0.39 1.82 -9.90
CA ASP A 14 0.17 0.46 -10.13
C ASP A 14 0.27 -0.46 -8.89
N ASN A 15 -0.83 -0.52 -8.16
CA ASN A 15 -0.85 -1.08 -6.82
C ASN A 15 -1.12 -2.62 -6.74
N GLY A 16 -1.40 -3.24 -7.89
CA GLY A 16 -1.89 -4.62 -8.00
C GLY A 16 -0.87 -5.69 -7.62
N LYS A 17 0.43 -5.45 -7.85
CA LYS A 17 1.52 -6.36 -7.45
C LYS A 17 1.72 -6.34 -5.95
N TYR A 18 1.58 -5.18 -5.32
CA TYR A 18 1.83 -4.97 -3.91
C TYR A 18 0.70 -5.48 -3.03
N ILE A 19 -0.56 -5.22 -3.41
CA ILE A 19 -1.72 -5.72 -2.65
C ILE A 19 -1.73 -7.26 -2.58
N LYS A 20 -1.25 -7.95 -3.62
CA LYS A 20 -1.09 -9.41 -3.63
C LYS A 20 -0.06 -9.87 -2.60
N ARG A 21 1.09 -9.17 -2.46
CA ARG A 21 2.10 -9.48 -1.44
C ARG A 21 1.51 -9.30 -0.04
N ILE A 22 0.87 -8.17 0.23
CA ILE A 22 0.23 -7.87 1.53
C ILE A 22 -0.85 -8.90 1.88
N LYS A 23 -1.66 -9.34 0.89
CA LYS A 23 -2.65 -10.40 1.10
C LYS A 23 -2.02 -11.76 1.38
N LYS A 24 -0.87 -12.06 0.77
CA LYS A 24 -0.15 -13.35 0.93
C LYS A 24 0.70 -13.42 2.19
N SER A 25 1.13 -12.28 2.76
CA SER A 25 1.89 -12.23 4.01
C SER A 25 1.11 -12.90 5.15
N GLN A 26 1.75 -13.87 5.81
CA GLN A 26 1.19 -14.54 7.00
C GLN A 26 1.85 -14.05 8.29
N ARG A 27 3.10 -13.56 8.19
CA ARG A 27 3.89 -13.04 9.30
C ARG A 27 3.85 -11.51 9.32
N LEU A 28 3.98 -10.96 10.52
CA LEU A 28 3.97 -9.52 10.77
C LEU A 28 5.14 -8.82 10.05
N GLU A 29 6.32 -9.42 10.11
CA GLU A 29 7.54 -8.95 9.44
C GLU A 29 7.38 -8.87 7.91
N GLU A 30 6.75 -9.89 7.29
CA GLU A 30 6.49 -9.91 5.85
C GLU A 30 5.44 -8.90 5.43
N TYR A 31 4.45 -8.65 6.29
CA TYR A 31 3.44 -7.63 6.07
C TYR A 31 4.07 -6.23 6.15
N GLU A 32 4.88 -5.96 7.16
CA GLU A 32 5.58 -4.68 7.32
C GLU A 32 6.55 -4.41 6.16
N ALA A 33 7.31 -5.42 5.75
CA ALA A 33 8.19 -5.30 4.59
C ALA A 33 7.41 -5.01 3.30
N ALA A 34 6.26 -5.66 3.09
CA ALA A 34 5.40 -5.42 1.93
C ALA A 34 4.75 -4.03 1.96
N ALA A 35 4.30 -3.57 3.14
CA ALA A 35 3.78 -2.22 3.35
C ALA A 35 4.87 -1.17 3.10
N ALA A 36 6.06 -1.34 3.67
CA ALA A 36 7.19 -0.44 3.46
C ALA A 36 7.67 -0.43 2.00
N ALA A 37 7.48 -1.52 1.27
CA ALA A 37 7.75 -1.55 -0.16
C ALA A 37 6.73 -0.73 -0.96
N VAL A 38 5.45 -0.71 -0.56
CA VAL A 38 4.43 0.16 -1.18
C VAL A 38 4.83 1.62 -1.08
N PHE A 39 5.18 2.09 0.13
CA PHE A 39 5.54 3.50 0.33
C PHE A 39 6.88 3.90 -0.31
N ARG A 40 7.78 2.93 -0.55
CA ARG A 40 9.09 3.20 -1.19
C ARG A 40 9.03 3.17 -2.71
N ASP A 41 8.22 2.27 -3.27
CA ASP A 41 8.24 1.94 -4.69
C ASP A 41 7.05 2.58 -5.44
N LEU A 42 5.93 2.78 -4.75
CA LEU A 42 4.77 3.45 -5.32
C LEU A 42 4.72 4.92 -4.88
N ASP A 43 4.54 5.79 -5.86
CA ASP A 43 4.26 7.20 -5.63
C ASP A 43 2.78 7.40 -5.29
N ILE A 44 2.51 8.33 -4.38
CA ILE A 44 1.14 8.73 -4.04
C ILE A 44 0.61 9.55 -5.21
N MET A 45 -0.55 9.17 -5.76
CA MET A 45 -1.14 9.93 -6.86
C MET A 45 -1.32 11.41 -6.49
N GLU A 46 -0.96 12.29 -7.42
CA GLU A 46 -1.06 13.73 -7.22
C GLU A 46 -2.51 14.12 -6.89
N GLY A 47 -2.74 14.64 -5.68
CA GLY A 47 -4.08 14.96 -5.16
C GLY A 47 -4.76 13.89 -4.30
N ALA A 48 -4.15 12.71 -4.13
CA ALA A 48 -4.64 11.64 -3.25
C ALA A 48 -4.12 11.73 -1.79
N GLY A 49 -3.34 12.78 -1.48
CA GLY A 49 -2.89 13.12 -0.13
C GLY A 49 -3.67 14.30 0.46
N PHE A 50 -3.80 14.33 1.79
CA PHE A 50 -4.43 15.43 2.52
C PHE A 50 -3.67 16.73 2.22
N ARG A 51 -4.26 17.61 1.42
CA ARG A 51 -3.68 18.91 1.05
C ARG A 51 -3.86 19.82 2.26
N THR A 52 -2.79 20.08 3.01
CA THR A 52 -2.78 21.14 4.03
C THR A 52 -2.88 22.47 3.31
N TYR A 53 -4.05 23.11 3.40
CA TYR A 53 -4.27 24.51 3.04
C TYR A 53 -3.68 25.43 4.11
#